data_AF-A0AAN4S9F5-F1
#
_entry.id   AF-A0AAN4S9F5-F1
#
_cell.length_a   1.000
_cell.length_b   1.000
_cell.length_c   1.000
_cell.angle_alpha   90.00
_cell.angle_beta   90.00
_cell.angle_gamma   90.00
#
_symmetry.space_group_name_H-M   'P 1'
#
loop_
_entity.id
_entity.type
_entity.pdbx_description
1 polymer ?
#
loop_
_entity_poly.entity_id
_entity_poly.type
_entity_poly.pdbx_seq_one_letter_code
_entity_poly.pdbx_strand_id
1 'polypeptide(L)'
;MSLFQNIIIIVLLIIAAGFLSLTEIALAGARKVKLKILAEAGEERAQQVLDLQEQSADFFAASQIGLNAVAILGGILGEAAFRPFFVTLVDRFYEGPWTQTIGFALSFTLVTSLFILFADLMPKRLAMIAPEKIAISVINPIQVFIKVCKPLAWGINAIANLLFRLFKVNTTREDNITFDDISAVMDAGAQAGVLQKQEHHFIENVFELEERTVPSSMTTRENVVYFTLNEHEDSIRQKLAEYPYSKFLVCNENIDQVIGYVDAKDFLVRILNNQSPTQLNESTIRTVLMIPDTLTLSELLDRFRSTKEKFAVVINEYALVVGVITLSDIMITVMGDWVTPIEEEQQIIKRDNNSWLIDGSTPIDDLRHALEIDEMPDEENYETLAGFMMYRLRKIPRPADFVEFGGYKFEVVDVDHFKIDQLLVTRILEQTETHSSIDEN
;
A
#
# COMPACT_ATOMS: atom_id res chain seq x y z
N MET A 1 16.43 -16.61 -60.60
CA MET A 1 15.43 -15.63 -60.13
C MET A 1 15.86 -14.28 -60.67
N SER A 2 14.95 -13.53 -61.30
CA SER A 2 15.28 -12.14 -61.68
C SER A 2 15.41 -11.28 -60.43
N LEU A 3 16.24 -10.23 -60.47
CA LEU A 3 16.42 -9.30 -59.35
C LEU A 3 15.07 -8.75 -58.85
N PHE A 4 14.13 -8.55 -59.77
CA PHE A 4 12.75 -8.15 -59.47
C PHE A 4 11.99 -9.17 -58.61
N GLN A 5 12.10 -10.48 -58.91
CA GLN A 5 11.47 -11.53 -58.09
C GLN A 5 12.04 -11.54 -56.66
N ASN A 6 13.35 -11.37 -56.51
CA ASN A 6 13.98 -11.33 -55.20
C ASN A 6 13.52 -10.11 -54.38
N ILE A 7 13.41 -8.92 -55.00
CA ILE A 7 12.89 -7.73 -54.32
C ILE A 7 11.46 -7.95 -53.84
N ILE A 8 10.58 -8.53 -54.68
CA ILE A 8 9.20 -8.81 -54.28
C ILE A 8 9.16 -9.74 -53.06
N ILE A 9 9.96 -10.82 -53.08
CA ILE A 9 10.03 -11.77 -51.95
C ILE A 9 10.48 -11.05 -50.68
N ILE A 10 11.52 -10.21 -50.76
CA ILE A 10 12.04 -9.46 -49.60
C ILE A 10 11.00 -8.49 -49.06
N VAL A 11 10.30 -7.75 -49.93
CA VAL A 11 9.24 -6.83 -49.52
C VAL A 11 8.10 -7.58 -48.84
N LEU A 12 7.68 -8.73 -49.38
CA LEU A 12 6.66 -9.58 -48.75
C LEU A 12 7.11 -10.10 -47.38
N LEU A 13 8.37 -10.51 -47.24
CA LEU A 13 8.92 -10.94 -45.95
C LEU A 13 8.98 -9.79 -44.94
N ILE A 14 9.38 -8.58 -45.36
CA ILE A 14 9.38 -7.39 -44.50
C ILE A 14 7.97 -7.07 -44.03
N ILE A 15 6.97 -7.11 -44.91
CA ILE A 15 5.56 -6.87 -44.55
C ILE A 15 5.07 -7.94 -43.58
N ALA A 16 5.38 -9.22 -43.82
CA ALA A 16 4.97 -10.32 -42.95
C ALA A 16 5.58 -10.21 -41.54
N ALA A 17 6.88 -9.96 -41.44
CA ALA A 17 7.56 -9.74 -40.17
C ALA A 17 7.05 -8.47 -39.47
N GLY A 18 6.85 -7.39 -40.23
CA GLY A 18 6.29 -6.14 -39.72
C GLY A 18 4.86 -6.32 -39.17
N PHE A 19 4.03 -7.11 -39.83
CA PHE A 19 2.70 -7.45 -39.35
C PHE A 19 2.73 -8.22 -38.02
N LEU A 20 3.63 -9.21 -37.87
CA LEU A 20 3.80 -9.95 -36.63
C LEU A 20 4.30 -9.05 -35.50
N SER A 21 5.33 -8.25 -35.76
CA SER A 21 5.91 -7.29 -34.79
C SER A 21 4.89 -6.22 -34.36
N LEU A 22 4.10 -5.70 -35.31
CA LEU A 22 2.98 -4.78 -35.04
C LEU A 22 1.95 -5.42 -34.09
N THR A 23 1.54 -6.66 -34.39
CA THR A 23 0.48 -7.35 -33.64
C THR A 23 0.92 -7.67 -32.22
N GLU A 24 2.17 -8.08 -32.04
CA GLU A 24 2.76 -8.38 -30.74
C GLU A 24 2.72 -7.18 -29.79
N ILE A 25 3.22 -6.03 -30.23
CA ILE A 25 3.23 -4.82 -29.40
C ILE A 25 1.82 -4.24 -29.23
N ALA A 26 0.96 -4.35 -30.24
CA ALA A 26 -0.43 -3.89 -30.12
C ALA A 26 -1.18 -4.71 -29.06
N LEU A 27 -1.02 -6.05 -29.07
CA LEU A 27 -1.65 -6.93 -28.09
C LEU A 27 -1.07 -6.69 -26.68
N ALA A 28 0.26 -6.56 -26.55
CA ALA A 28 0.90 -6.33 -25.27
C ALA A 28 0.57 -4.94 -24.68
N GLY A 29 0.43 -3.92 -25.52
CA GLY A 29 0.13 -2.55 -25.11
C GLY A 29 -1.36 -2.23 -24.95
N ALA A 30 -2.26 -3.11 -25.39
CA ALA A 30 -3.70 -2.86 -25.32
C ALA A 30 -4.22 -3.00 -23.88
N ARG A 31 -4.86 -1.93 -23.37
CA ARG A 31 -5.39 -1.91 -22.00
C ARG A 31 -6.67 -2.73 -21.87
N LYS A 32 -6.66 -3.71 -20.96
CA LYS A 32 -7.81 -4.57 -20.64
C LYS A 32 -9.10 -3.78 -20.38
N VAL A 33 -9.02 -2.69 -19.59
CA VAL A 33 -10.17 -1.84 -19.25
C VAL A 33 -10.84 -1.24 -20.49
N LYS A 34 -10.04 -0.68 -21.42
CA LYS A 34 -10.58 -0.09 -22.65
C LYS A 34 -11.19 -1.13 -23.58
N LEU A 35 -10.58 -2.31 -23.67
CA LEU A 35 -11.12 -3.42 -24.47
C LEU A 35 -12.45 -3.93 -23.91
N LYS A 36 -12.60 -4.02 -22.59
CA LYS A 36 -13.88 -4.40 -21.95
C LYS A 36 -15.00 -3.41 -22.29
N ILE A 37 -14.73 -2.11 -22.19
CA ILE A 37 -15.69 -1.06 -22.56
C ILE A 37 -16.13 -1.21 -24.04
N LEU A 38 -15.18 -1.49 -24.95
CA LEU A 38 -15.50 -1.70 -26.37
C LEU A 38 -16.30 -2.98 -26.60
N ALA A 39 -16.00 -4.06 -25.89
CA ALA A 39 -16.74 -5.31 -25.97
C ALA A 39 -18.19 -5.13 -25.47
N GLU A 40 -18.38 -4.43 -24.34
CA GLU A 40 -19.70 -4.08 -23.81
C GLU A 40 -20.49 -3.15 -24.75
N ALA A 41 -19.79 -2.30 -25.51
CA ALA A 41 -20.38 -1.45 -26.56
C ALA A 41 -20.75 -2.23 -27.84
N GLY A 42 -20.54 -3.55 -27.89
CA GLY A 42 -20.94 -4.44 -28.98
C GLY A 42 -19.84 -4.79 -29.99
N GLU A 43 -18.57 -4.45 -29.73
CA GLU A 43 -17.44 -4.86 -30.59
C GLU A 43 -16.94 -6.27 -30.22
N GLU A 44 -17.43 -7.29 -30.93
CA GLU A 44 -17.06 -8.71 -30.68
C GLU A 44 -15.54 -8.96 -30.80
N ARG A 45 -14.83 -8.23 -31.66
CA ARG A 45 -13.37 -8.37 -31.83
C ARG A 45 -12.60 -7.93 -30.59
N ALA A 46 -13.14 -6.98 -29.81
CA ALA A 46 -12.51 -6.56 -28.57
C ALA A 46 -12.52 -7.70 -27.53
N GLN A 47 -13.60 -8.49 -27.50
CA GLN A 47 -13.67 -9.70 -26.67
C GLN A 47 -12.63 -10.74 -27.11
N GLN A 48 -12.49 -10.98 -28.42
CA GLN A 48 -11.48 -11.92 -28.93
C GLN A 48 -10.04 -11.49 -28.59
N VAL A 49 -9.75 -10.19 -28.55
CA VAL A 49 -8.46 -9.67 -28.11
C VAL A 49 -8.25 -9.93 -26.62
N LEU A 50 -9.29 -9.74 -25.78
CA LEU A 50 -9.23 -10.07 -24.34
C LEU A 50 -8.96 -11.56 -24.11
N ASP A 51 -9.71 -12.44 -24.79
CA ASP A 51 -9.54 -13.90 -24.67
C ASP A 51 -8.11 -14.32 -25.08
N LEU A 52 -7.56 -13.68 -26.12
CA LEU A 52 -6.18 -13.92 -26.57
C LEU A 52 -5.13 -13.38 -25.58
N GLN A 53 -5.40 -12.26 -24.89
CA GLN A 53 -4.52 -11.74 -23.84
C GLN A 53 -4.50 -12.67 -22.61
N GLU A 54 -5.63 -13.31 -22.28
CA GLU A 54 -5.71 -14.29 -21.20
C GLU A 54 -4.90 -15.56 -21.53
N GLN A 55 -4.94 -16.02 -22.79
CA GLN A 55 -4.19 -17.18 -23.27
C GLN A 55 -2.96 -16.79 -24.12
N SER A 56 -2.14 -15.87 -23.60
CA SER A 56 -1.07 -15.24 -24.38
C SER A 56 0.13 -16.14 -24.71
N ALA A 57 0.32 -17.27 -24.03
CA ALA A 57 1.50 -18.13 -24.20
C ALA A 57 1.64 -18.69 -25.62
N ASP A 58 0.55 -19.23 -26.19
CA ASP A 58 0.55 -19.78 -27.54
C ASP A 58 0.76 -18.68 -28.59
N PHE A 59 0.24 -17.48 -28.34
CA PHE A 59 0.43 -16.33 -29.20
C PHE A 59 1.88 -15.85 -29.23
N PHE A 60 2.49 -15.59 -28.07
CA PHE A 60 3.87 -15.11 -28.00
C PHE A 60 4.84 -16.12 -28.61
N ALA A 61 4.65 -17.42 -28.33
CA ALA A 61 5.44 -18.47 -28.94
C ALA A 61 5.29 -18.46 -30.48
N ALA A 62 4.06 -18.46 -31.00
CA ALA A 62 3.82 -18.46 -32.45
C ALA A 62 4.36 -17.20 -33.15
N SER A 63 4.10 -16.01 -32.58
CA SER A 63 4.57 -14.72 -33.11
C SER A 63 6.09 -14.68 -33.17
N GLN A 64 6.78 -15.06 -32.08
CA GLN A 64 8.24 -15.03 -32.02
C GLN A 64 8.90 -16.02 -32.99
N ILE A 65 8.32 -17.22 -33.14
CA ILE A 65 8.79 -18.19 -34.13
C ILE A 65 8.64 -17.61 -35.53
N GLY A 66 7.48 -17.02 -35.84
CA GLY A 66 7.21 -16.39 -37.13
C GLY A 66 8.17 -15.24 -37.43
N LEU A 67 8.33 -14.32 -36.48
CA LEU A 67 9.20 -13.15 -36.61
C LEU A 67 10.64 -13.57 -36.87
N ASN A 68 11.18 -14.49 -36.04
CA ASN A 68 12.55 -14.98 -36.19
C ASN A 68 12.75 -15.76 -37.49
N ALA A 69 11.80 -16.62 -37.87
CA ALA A 69 11.88 -17.38 -39.11
C ALA A 69 11.89 -16.46 -40.34
N VAL A 70 10.98 -15.49 -40.39
CA VAL A 70 10.89 -14.53 -41.50
C VAL A 70 12.13 -13.62 -41.54
N ALA A 71 12.65 -13.18 -40.39
CA ALA A 71 13.87 -12.37 -40.32
C ALA A 71 15.10 -13.14 -40.82
N ILE A 72 15.29 -14.40 -40.41
CA ILE A 72 16.41 -15.24 -40.85
C ILE A 72 16.30 -15.55 -42.35
N LEU A 73 15.13 -15.97 -42.81
CA LEU A 73 14.88 -16.25 -44.23
C LEU A 73 15.08 -15.01 -45.09
N GLY A 74 14.57 -13.86 -44.64
CA GLY A 74 14.72 -12.58 -45.29
C GLY A 74 16.16 -12.09 -45.35
N GLY A 75 16.93 -12.31 -44.27
CA GLY A 75 18.36 -12.03 -44.22
C GLY A 75 19.14 -12.85 -45.24
N ILE A 76 18.93 -14.17 -45.26
CA ILE A 76 19.64 -15.10 -46.19
C ILE A 76 19.26 -14.81 -47.65
N LEU A 77 17.96 -14.72 -47.95
CA LEU A 77 17.49 -14.48 -49.31
C LEU A 77 17.84 -13.07 -49.79
N GLY A 78 17.76 -12.08 -48.89
CA GLY A 78 18.11 -10.71 -49.18
C GLY A 78 19.59 -10.54 -49.47
N GLU A 79 20.45 -11.10 -48.61
CA GLU A 79 21.89 -11.05 -48.80
C GLU A 79 22.27 -11.67 -50.16
N ALA A 80 21.77 -12.88 -50.44
CA ALA A 80 22.03 -13.59 -51.69
C ALA A 80 21.52 -12.83 -52.93
N ALA A 81 20.44 -12.06 -52.80
CA ALA A 81 19.87 -11.27 -53.88
C ALA A 81 20.66 -10.00 -54.19
N PHE A 82 21.12 -9.28 -53.16
CA PHE A 82 21.79 -7.99 -53.31
C PHE A 82 23.31 -8.12 -53.45
N ARG A 83 23.92 -9.23 -53.01
CA ARG A 83 25.37 -9.45 -53.09
C ARG A 83 25.93 -9.30 -54.51
N PRO A 84 25.36 -9.90 -55.57
CA PRO A 84 25.91 -9.74 -56.92
C PRO A 84 25.95 -8.28 -57.38
N PHE A 85 24.94 -7.48 -57.01
CA PHE A 85 24.88 -6.05 -57.32
C PHE A 85 25.99 -5.28 -56.62
N PHE A 86 26.20 -5.52 -55.32
CA PHE A 86 27.28 -4.88 -54.57
C PHE A 86 28.67 -5.35 -55.03
N VAL A 87 28.82 -6.62 -55.40
CA VAL A 87 30.08 -7.12 -55.98
C VAL A 87 30.39 -6.39 -57.27
N THR A 88 29.45 -6.27 -58.22
CA THR A 88 29.66 -5.50 -59.46
C THR A 88 29.93 -4.01 -59.20
N LEU A 89 29.33 -3.44 -58.16
CA LEU A 89 29.58 -2.06 -57.77
C LEU A 89 31.00 -1.88 -57.21
N VAL A 90 31.46 -2.78 -56.35
CA VAL A 90 32.80 -2.75 -55.75
C VAL A 90 33.87 -3.01 -56.81
N ASP A 91 33.61 -3.92 -57.74
CA ASP A 91 34.51 -4.26 -58.86
C ASP A 91 34.89 -3.04 -59.70
N ARG A 92 34.00 -2.03 -59.79
CA ARG A 92 34.28 -0.77 -60.49
C ARG A 92 35.37 0.09 -59.83
N PHE A 93 35.59 -0.07 -58.52
CA PHE A 93 36.50 0.76 -57.73
C PHE A 93 37.68 -0.03 -57.15
N TYR A 94 37.52 -1.35 -56.98
CA TYR A 94 38.49 -2.21 -56.33
C TYR A 94 38.39 -3.65 -56.87
N GLU A 95 39.40 -4.04 -57.63
CA GLU A 95 39.60 -5.42 -58.09
C GLU A 95 40.65 -6.08 -57.19
N GLY A 96 40.21 -6.82 -56.17
CA GLY A 96 41.11 -7.50 -55.24
C GLY A 96 40.48 -8.70 -54.54
N PRO A 97 41.24 -9.43 -53.71
CA PRO A 97 40.75 -10.67 -53.07
C PRO A 97 39.54 -10.45 -52.15
N TRP A 98 39.35 -9.22 -51.67
CA TRP A 98 38.28 -8.86 -50.73
C TRP A 98 36.99 -8.37 -51.39
N THR A 99 36.92 -8.22 -52.72
CA THR A 99 35.72 -7.72 -53.41
C THR A 99 34.46 -8.52 -53.05
N GLN A 100 34.58 -9.85 -52.92
CA GLN A 100 33.48 -10.72 -52.48
C GLN A 100 33.05 -10.48 -51.02
N THR A 101 34.02 -10.27 -50.12
CA THR A 101 33.75 -10.03 -48.69
C THR A 101 33.12 -8.66 -48.48
N ILE A 102 33.60 -7.63 -49.20
CA ILE A 102 33.03 -6.27 -49.14
C ILE A 102 31.62 -6.27 -49.72
N GLY A 103 31.39 -6.96 -50.85
CA GLY A 103 30.07 -7.12 -51.44
C GLY A 103 29.08 -7.83 -50.50
N PHE A 104 29.52 -8.91 -49.83
CA PHE A 104 28.75 -9.57 -48.77
C PHE A 104 28.43 -8.61 -47.61
N ALA A 105 29.43 -7.92 -47.07
CA ALA A 105 29.24 -7.03 -45.92
C ALA A 105 28.26 -5.88 -46.21
N LEU A 106 28.35 -5.26 -47.39
CA LEU A 106 27.43 -4.21 -47.81
C LEU A 106 26.00 -4.74 -48.01
N SER A 107 25.86 -5.89 -48.66
CA SER A 107 24.58 -6.56 -48.86
C SER A 107 23.91 -6.91 -47.53
N PHE A 108 24.66 -7.58 -46.64
CA PHE A 108 24.21 -7.95 -45.31
C PHE A 108 23.81 -6.73 -44.48
N THR A 109 24.62 -5.66 -44.50
CA THR A 109 24.32 -4.42 -43.75
C THR A 109 23.05 -3.74 -44.28
N LEU A 110 22.87 -3.67 -45.60
CA LEU A 110 21.66 -3.08 -46.20
C LEU A 110 20.42 -3.88 -45.80
N VAL A 111 20.44 -5.19 -46.01
CA VAL A 111 19.28 -6.07 -45.75
C VAL A 111 18.93 -6.06 -44.27
N THR A 112 19.94 -6.18 -43.40
CA THR A 112 19.73 -6.12 -41.94
C THR A 112 19.14 -4.78 -41.54
N SER A 113 19.64 -3.66 -42.08
CA SER A 113 19.10 -2.33 -41.80
C SER A 113 17.65 -2.18 -42.25
N LEU A 114 17.29 -2.72 -43.42
CA LEU A 114 15.92 -2.71 -43.93
C LEU A 114 14.97 -3.52 -43.02
N PHE A 115 15.37 -4.71 -42.58
CA PHE A 115 14.56 -5.52 -41.66
C PHE A 115 14.41 -4.84 -40.29
N ILE A 116 15.50 -4.36 -39.69
CA ILE A 116 15.42 -3.66 -38.40
C ILE A 116 14.50 -2.44 -38.50
N LEU A 117 14.63 -1.63 -39.56
CA LEU A 117 13.85 -0.40 -39.68
C LEU A 117 12.37 -0.69 -39.99
N PHE A 118 12.09 -1.49 -41.03
CA PHE A 118 10.74 -1.63 -41.58
C PHE A 118 9.98 -2.85 -41.06
N ALA A 119 10.67 -3.92 -40.70
CA ALA A 119 10.03 -5.12 -40.17
C ALA A 119 9.92 -5.09 -38.63
N ASP A 120 10.72 -4.26 -37.95
CA ASP A 120 10.71 -4.20 -36.48
C ASP A 120 10.42 -2.82 -35.91
N LEU A 121 11.32 -1.85 -36.07
CA LEU A 121 11.25 -0.57 -35.35
C LEU A 121 10.02 0.28 -35.72
N MET A 122 9.74 0.43 -37.01
CA MET A 122 8.60 1.22 -37.50
C MET A 122 7.25 0.60 -37.11
N PRO A 123 6.99 -0.70 -37.34
CA PRO A 123 5.77 -1.35 -36.88
C PRO A 123 5.55 -1.23 -35.37
N LYS A 124 6.57 -1.47 -34.55
CA LYS A 124 6.45 -1.32 -33.08
C LYS A 124 6.07 0.08 -32.68
N ARG A 125 6.67 1.10 -33.30
CA ARG A 125 6.30 2.51 -33.06
C ARG A 125 4.85 2.81 -33.43
N LEU A 126 4.36 2.28 -34.55
CA LEU A 126 2.95 2.44 -34.93
C LEU A 126 2.00 1.75 -33.95
N ALA A 127 2.35 0.53 -33.50
CA ALA A 127 1.58 -0.22 -32.52
C ALA A 127 1.39 0.54 -31.19
N MET A 128 2.44 1.24 -30.73
CA MET A 128 2.39 2.01 -29.47
C MET A 128 1.48 3.24 -29.52
N ILE A 129 1.19 3.81 -30.69
CA ILE A 129 0.35 5.01 -30.81
C ILE A 129 -1.11 4.69 -30.51
N ALA A 130 -1.61 3.56 -31.00
CA ALA A 130 -3.01 3.17 -30.86
C ALA A 130 -3.15 1.63 -30.73
N PRO A 131 -2.67 1.05 -29.61
CA PRO A 131 -2.55 -0.39 -29.46
C PRO A 131 -3.91 -1.09 -29.51
N GLU A 132 -4.95 -0.53 -28.89
CA GLU A 132 -6.28 -1.16 -28.84
C GLU A 132 -6.91 -1.23 -30.24
N LYS A 133 -6.84 -0.15 -31.02
CA LYS A 133 -7.40 -0.10 -32.38
C LYS A 133 -6.68 -1.06 -33.32
N ILE A 134 -5.36 -1.15 -33.19
CA ILE A 134 -4.54 -2.04 -34.03
C ILE A 134 -4.80 -3.49 -33.66
N ALA A 135 -4.82 -3.84 -32.37
CA ALA A 135 -5.11 -5.19 -31.88
C ALA A 135 -6.46 -5.72 -32.40
N ILE A 136 -7.51 -4.89 -32.31
CA ILE A 136 -8.84 -5.22 -32.84
C ILE A 136 -8.82 -5.42 -34.37
N SER A 137 -8.02 -4.65 -35.10
CA SER A 137 -7.93 -4.78 -36.55
C SER A 137 -7.20 -6.05 -37.01
N VAL A 138 -6.23 -6.53 -36.21
CA VAL A 138 -5.36 -7.66 -36.59
C VAL A 138 -5.76 -8.99 -35.95
N ILE A 139 -6.78 -9.01 -35.07
CA ILE A 139 -7.17 -10.20 -34.31
C ILE A 139 -7.49 -11.42 -35.18
N ASN A 140 -8.28 -11.22 -36.25
CA ASN A 140 -8.69 -12.31 -37.14
C ASN A 140 -7.51 -12.94 -37.90
N PRO A 141 -6.66 -12.18 -38.62
CA PRO A 141 -5.51 -12.77 -39.31
C PRO A 141 -4.53 -13.42 -38.34
N ILE A 142 -4.35 -12.88 -37.13
CA ILE A 142 -3.41 -13.47 -36.18
C ILE A 142 -3.92 -14.80 -35.61
N GLN A 143 -5.23 -14.96 -35.38
CA GLN A 143 -5.79 -16.22 -34.89
C GLN A 143 -5.59 -17.35 -35.90
N VAL A 144 -5.72 -17.06 -37.20
CA VAL A 144 -5.41 -18.03 -38.27
C VAL A 144 -3.93 -18.42 -38.24
N PHE A 145 -3.05 -17.43 -38.09
CA PHE A 145 -1.61 -17.67 -37.99
C PHE A 145 -1.24 -18.54 -36.77
N ILE A 146 -1.77 -18.21 -35.58
CA ILE A 146 -1.56 -19.00 -34.36
C ILE A 146 -2.02 -20.44 -34.58
N LYS A 147 -3.19 -20.66 -35.19
CA LYS A 147 -3.70 -22.01 -35.46
C LYS A 147 -2.78 -22.84 -36.34
N VAL A 148 -2.14 -22.21 -37.34
CA VAL A 148 -1.15 -22.86 -38.23
C VAL A 148 0.16 -23.15 -37.50
N CYS A 149 0.63 -22.21 -36.66
CA CYS A 149 1.88 -22.35 -35.92
C CYS A 149 1.75 -23.16 -34.62
N LYS A 150 0.52 -23.43 -34.15
CA LYS A 150 0.24 -24.17 -32.92
C LYS A 150 1.00 -25.49 -32.76
N PRO A 151 1.09 -26.40 -33.74
CA PRO A 151 1.85 -27.65 -33.58
C PRO A 151 3.34 -27.40 -33.34
N LEU A 152 3.91 -26.39 -33.99
CA LEU A 152 5.31 -26.01 -33.81
C LEU A 152 5.54 -25.34 -32.45
N ALA A 153 4.66 -24.42 -32.07
CA ALA A 153 4.69 -23.76 -30.77
C ALA A 153 4.55 -24.76 -29.61
N TRP A 154 3.66 -25.75 -29.73
CA TRP A 154 3.52 -26.82 -28.75
C TRP A 154 4.82 -27.61 -28.54
N GLY A 155 5.53 -27.94 -29.62
CA GLY A 155 6.82 -28.64 -29.54
C GLY A 155 7.88 -27.82 -28.79
N ILE A 156 7.97 -26.52 -29.06
CA ILE A 156 8.90 -25.63 -28.38
C ILE A 156 8.51 -25.45 -26.90
N ASN A 157 7.23 -25.26 -26.61
CA ASN A 157 6.73 -25.15 -25.23
C ASN A 157 6.94 -26.43 -24.43
N ALA A 158 6.81 -27.61 -25.05
CA ALA A 158 7.12 -28.89 -24.41
C ALA A 158 8.60 -28.98 -24.01
N ILE A 159 9.52 -28.51 -24.88
CA ILE A 159 10.95 -28.44 -24.58
C ILE A 159 11.23 -27.41 -23.47
N ALA A 160 10.61 -26.23 -23.54
CA ALA A 160 10.76 -25.20 -22.51
C ALA A 160 10.28 -25.71 -21.13
N ASN A 161 9.13 -26.37 -21.07
CA ASN A 161 8.60 -26.96 -19.84
C ASN A 161 9.49 -28.10 -19.31
N LEU A 162 10.08 -28.91 -20.19
CA LEU A 162 11.05 -29.92 -19.81
C LEU A 162 12.31 -29.28 -19.18
N LEU A 163 12.80 -28.18 -19.76
CA LEU A 163 13.91 -27.42 -19.20
C LEU A 163 13.55 -26.78 -17.85
N PHE A 164 12.39 -26.13 -17.72
CA PHE A 164 11.95 -25.58 -16.44
C PHE A 164 11.84 -26.65 -15.35
N ARG A 165 11.34 -27.84 -15.71
CA ARG A 165 11.29 -28.99 -14.79
C ARG A 165 12.68 -29.49 -14.42
N LEU A 166 13.63 -29.49 -15.35
CA LEU A 166 15.02 -29.87 -15.09
C LEU A 166 15.71 -28.88 -14.13
N PHE A 167 15.43 -27.59 -14.28
CA PHE A 167 15.98 -26.51 -13.44
C PHE A 167 15.15 -26.21 -12.18
N LYS A 168 14.05 -26.93 -11.93
CA LYS A 168 13.12 -26.71 -10.80
C LYS A 168 12.65 -25.26 -10.66
N VAL A 169 12.36 -24.61 -11.79
CA VAL A 169 11.77 -23.26 -11.78
C VAL A 169 10.25 -23.39 -11.62
N ASN A 170 9.69 -22.83 -10.55
CA ASN A 170 8.24 -22.76 -10.37
C ASN A 170 7.65 -21.79 -11.41
N THR A 171 6.79 -22.28 -12.28
CA THR A 171 6.15 -21.50 -13.36
C THR A 171 4.77 -20.97 -12.99
N THR A 172 4.25 -21.35 -11.81
CA THR A 172 3.02 -20.80 -11.25
C THR A 172 3.34 -19.52 -10.51
N ARG A 173 2.94 -18.38 -11.07
CA ARG A 173 2.84 -17.12 -10.34
C ARG A 173 1.74 -17.29 -9.31
N GLU A 174 2.10 -17.35 -8.03
CA GLU A 174 1.12 -17.26 -6.94
C GLU A 174 0.66 -15.81 -6.89
N ASP A 175 -0.51 -15.53 -7.48
CA ASP A 175 -1.21 -14.27 -7.28
C ASP A 175 -1.87 -14.30 -5.89
N ASN A 176 -1.06 -14.34 -4.84
CA ASN A 176 -1.53 -14.06 -3.49
C ASN A 176 -1.65 -12.55 -3.37
N ILE A 177 -2.86 -12.03 -3.49
CA ILE A 177 -3.16 -10.61 -3.26
C ILE A 177 -2.88 -10.33 -1.79
N THR A 178 -1.94 -9.43 -1.52
CA THR A 178 -1.62 -8.99 -0.14
C THR A 178 -2.44 -7.76 0.25
N PHE A 179 -2.41 -7.41 1.54
CA PHE A 179 -2.96 -6.14 2.01
C PHE A 179 -2.34 -4.95 1.26
N ASP A 180 -1.02 -4.95 1.08
CA ASP A 180 -0.31 -3.91 0.33
C ASP A 180 -0.83 -3.75 -1.11
N ASP A 181 -1.16 -4.85 -1.79
CA ASP A 181 -1.73 -4.81 -3.14
C ASP A 181 -3.11 -4.15 -3.15
N ILE A 182 -3.96 -4.44 -2.15
CA ILE A 182 -5.29 -3.83 -2.02
C ILE A 182 -5.17 -2.35 -1.65
N SER A 183 -4.31 -2.02 -0.69
CA SER A 183 -4.05 -0.65 -0.26
C SER A 183 -3.57 0.20 -1.43
N ALA A 184 -2.60 -0.30 -2.21
CA ALA A 184 -2.08 0.38 -3.40
C ALA A 184 -3.16 0.63 -4.48
N VAL A 185 -4.10 -0.31 -4.65
CA VAL A 185 -5.24 -0.13 -5.57
C VAL A 185 -6.21 0.92 -5.05
N MET A 186 -6.47 0.96 -3.75
CA MET A 186 -7.33 1.95 -3.12
C MET A 186 -6.71 3.35 -3.17
N ASP A 187 -5.40 3.47 -2.93
CA ASP A 187 -4.62 4.70 -3.08
C ASP A 187 -4.72 5.27 -4.50
N ALA A 188 -4.55 4.40 -5.50
CA ALA A 188 -4.71 4.79 -6.89
C ALA A 188 -6.14 5.28 -7.19
N GLY A 189 -7.16 4.66 -6.58
CA GLY A 189 -8.56 5.08 -6.66
C GLY A 189 -8.84 6.42 -5.97
N ALA A 190 -8.20 6.68 -4.83
CA ALA A 190 -8.30 7.94 -4.10
C ALA A 190 -7.61 9.09 -4.85
N GLN A 191 -6.41 8.85 -5.39
CA GLN A 191 -5.70 9.82 -6.24
C GLN A 191 -6.46 10.12 -7.55
N ALA A 192 -7.16 9.13 -8.10
CA ALA A 192 -8.03 9.30 -9.26
C ALA A 192 -9.35 10.05 -8.93
N GLY A 193 -9.60 10.38 -7.66
CA GLY A 193 -10.81 11.08 -7.20
C GLY A 193 -12.07 10.23 -7.25
N VAL A 194 -11.95 8.91 -7.39
CA VAL A 194 -13.07 7.96 -7.37
C VAL A 194 -13.47 7.61 -5.94
N LEU A 195 -12.50 7.63 -5.02
CA LEU A 195 -12.68 7.35 -3.60
C LEU A 195 -12.33 8.61 -2.80
N GLN A 196 -13.15 8.97 -1.81
CA GLN A 196 -12.78 10.06 -0.91
C GLN A 196 -11.70 9.57 0.06
N LYS A 197 -10.73 10.44 0.40
CA LYS A 197 -9.63 10.09 1.33
C LYS A 197 -10.15 9.53 2.66
N GLN A 198 -11.32 9.98 3.13
CA GLN A 198 -11.91 9.52 4.37
C GLN A 198 -12.49 8.09 4.27
N GLU A 199 -12.99 7.68 3.10
CA GLU A 199 -13.46 6.31 2.86
C GLU A 199 -12.29 5.33 2.81
N HIS A 200 -11.13 5.77 2.29
CA HIS A 200 -9.90 5.00 2.27
C HIS A 200 -9.42 4.66 3.70
N HIS A 201 -9.32 5.66 4.58
CA HIS A 201 -8.89 5.48 5.96
C HIS A 201 -9.79 4.52 6.76
N PHE A 202 -11.10 4.55 6.52
CA PHE A 202 -12.01 3.60 7.16
C PHE A 202 -11.74 2.17 6.70
N ILE A 203 -11.53 1.96 5.40
CA ILE A 203 -11.23 0.63 4.85
C ILE A 203 -9.91 0.11 5.39
N GLU A 204 -8.89 0.97 5.45
CA GLU A 204 -7.57 0.66 6.02
C GLU A 204 -7.68 0.20 7.48
N ASN A 205 -8.33 0.99 8.34
CA ASN A 205 -8.55 0.64 9.74
C ASN A 205 -9.30 -0.69 9.93
N VAL A 206 -10.24 -1.01 9.04
CA VAL A 206 -10.96 -2.30 9.09
C VAL A 206 -10.01 -3.47 8.87
N PHE A 207 -9.06 -3.35 7.94
CA PHE A 207 -8.05 -4.38 7.71
C PHE A 207 -7.04 -4.45 8.87
N GLU A 208 -6.65 -3.30 9.44
CA GLU A 208 -5.74 -3.27 10.59
C GLU A 208 -6.28 -4.02 11.82
N LEU A 209 -7.61 -4.17 11.95
CA LEU A 209 -8.20 -4.95 13.05
C LEU A 209 -7.75 -6.41 13.07
N GLU A 210 -7.36 -6.97 11.91
CA GLU A 210 -6.84 -8.35 11.82
C GLU A 210 -5.40 -8.46 12.35
N GLU A 211 -4.64 -7.36 12.37
CA GLU A 211 -3.25 -7.36 12.81
C GLU A 211 -3.09 -6.78 14.23
N ARG A 212 -3.90 -5.77 14.59
CA ARG A 212 -3.86 -5.13 15.90
C ARG A 212 -4.40 -6.05 16.98
N THR A 213 -3.61 -6.22 18.04
CA THR A 213 -4.00 -7.01 19.23
C THR A 213 -4.77 -6.17 20.22
N VAL A 214 -5.54 -6.83 21.09
CA VAL A 214 -6.36 -6.19 22.14
C VAL A 214 -5.59 -5.17 22.99
N PRO A 215 -4.34 -5.43 23.44
CA PRO A 215 -3.56 -4.47 24.23
C PRO A 215 -3.39 -3.09 23.59
N SER A 216 -3.43 -2.99 22.26
CA SER A 216 -3.25 -1.72 21.55
C SER A 216 -4.42 -0.74 21.72
N SER A 217 -5.60 -1.21 22.10
CA SER A 217 -6.83 -0.38 22.19
C SER A 217 -7.59 -0.59 23.51
N MET A 218 -7.02 -1.31 24.47
CA MET A 218 -7.65 -1.53 25.77
C MET A 218 -7.31 -0.41 26.76
N THR A 219 -8.19 -0.20 27.74
CA THR A 219 -7.82 0.53 28.96
C THR A 219 -6.86 -0.34 29.77
N THR A 220 -5.63 0.11 29.92
CA THR A 220 -4.58 -0.62 30.65
C THR A 220 -4.90 -0.76 32.13
N ARG A 221 -4.40 -1.82 32.77
CA ARG A 221 -4.62 -2.17 34.19
C ARG A 221 -4.54 -0.99 35.16
N GLU A 222 -3.55 -0.13 35.00
CA GLU A 222 -3.29 1.04 35.87
C GLU A 222 -4.45 2.06 35.83
N ASN A 223 -5.12 2.16 34.68
CA ASN A 223 -6.20 3.11 34.43
C ASN A 223 -7.60 2.51 34.68
N VAL A 224 -7.69 1.24 35.09
CA VAL A 224 -8.96 0.58 35.34
C VAL A 224 -9.52 0.97 36.70
N VAL A 225 -10.66 1.65 36.70
CA VAL A 225 -11.42 1.96 37.91
C VAL A 225 -12.39 0.81 38.23
N TYR A 226 -12.28 0.24 39.43
CA TYR A 226 -13.09 -0.88 39.89
C TYR A 226 -13.58 -0.69 41.34
N PHE A 227 -14.61 -1.46 41.71
CA PHE A 227 -15.15 -1.54 43.06
C PHE A 227 -14.76 -2.86 43.72
N THR A 228 -14.52 -2.82 45.03
CA THR A 228 -14.40 -4.06 45.84
C THR A 228 -15.72 -4.38 46.56
N LEU A 229 -15.99 -5.65 46.83
CA LEU A 229 -17.24 -6.06 47.51
C LEU A 229 -17.45 -5.40 48.87
N ASN A 230 -16.36 -5.13 49.58
CA ASN A 230 -16.37 -4.57 50.93
C ASN A 230 -16.04 -3.07 50.95
N GLU A 231 -16.14 -2.40 49.80
CA GLU A 231 -15.82 -0.98 49.68
C GLU A 231 -16.83 -0.10 50.40
N HIS A 232 -16.33 0.94 51.08
CA HIS A 232 -17.18 1.87 51.81
C HIS A 232 -18.05 2.69 50.84
N GLU A 233 -19.30 2.95 51.22
CA GLU A 233 -20.27 3.68 50.41
C GLU A 233 -19.76 5.04 49.92
N ASP A 234 -19.07 5.79 50.78
CA ASP A 234 -18.48 7.08 50.43
C ASP A 234 -17.42 6.99 49.33
N SER A 235 -16.61 5.92 49.32
CA SER A 235 -15.60 5.67 48.27
C SER A 235 -16.27 5.35 46.94
N ILE A 236 -17.32 4.52 46.97
CA ILE A 236 -18.12 4.21 45.77
C ILE A 236 -18.73 5.49 45.19
N ARG A 237 -19.33 6.33 46.02
CA ARG A 237 -19.91 7.62 45.60
C ARG A 237 -18.86 8.56 45.02
N GLN A 238 -17.68 8.63 45.64
CA GLN A 238 -16.57 9.44 45.15
C GLN A 238 -16.12 8.98 43.77
N LYS A 239 -15.85 7.68 43.58
CA LYS A 239 -15.47 7.12 42.28
C LYS A 239 -16.53 7.33 41.20
N LEU A 240 -17.82 7.19 41.53
CA LEU A 240 -18.92 7.45 40.60
C LEU A 240 -19.03 8.93 40.19
N ALA A 241 -18.63 9.85 41.06
CA ALA A 241 -18.63 11.29 40.79
C ALA A 241 -17.38 11.72 40.02
N GLU A 242 -16.22 11.12 40.31
CA GLU A 242 -14.93 11.43 39.70
C GLU A 242 -14.79 10.82 38.29
N TYR A 243 -15.32 9.62 38.08
CA TYR A 243 -15.21 8.90 36.81
C TYR A 243 -16.59 8.69 36.19
N PRO A 244 -16.96 9.40 35.10
CA PRO A 244 -18.27 9.30 34.47
C PRO A 244 -18.41 8.08 33.55
N TYR A 245 -17.88 6.92 33.97
CA TYR A 245 -17.93 5.70 33.19
C TYR A 245 -19.30 5.03 33.26
N SER A 246 -19.71 4.39 32.15
CA SER A 246 -21.00 3.68 32.10
C SER A 246 -20.98 2.35 32.86
N LYS A 247 -19.81 1.73 32.99
CA LYS A 247 -19.62 0.40 33.59
C LYS A 247 -18.40 0.41 34.50
N PHE A 248 -18.51 -0.30 35.60
CA PHE A 248 -17.41 -0.51 36.53
C PHE A 248 -17.23 -1.99 36.79
N LEU A 249 -15.98 -2.42 36.92
CA LEU A 249 -15.67 -3.77 37.38
C LEU A 249 -16.00 -3.91 38.86
N VAL A 250 -16.46 -5.09 39.24
CA VAL A 250 -16.60 -5.51 40.63
C VAL A 250 -15.66 -6.67 40.88
N CYS A 251 -14.76 -6.44 41.82
CA CYS A 251 -13.77 -7.41 42.24
C CYS A 251 -13.97 -7.78 43.70
N ASN A 252 -13.38 -8.90 44.13
CA ASN A 252 -13.44 -9.31 45.53
C ASN A 252 -12.55 -8.42 46.40
N GLU A 253 -11.22 -8.56 46.27
CA GLU A 253 -10.23 -7.79 47.04
C GLU A 253 -9.31 -6.97 46.15
N ASN A 254 -8.92 -7.51 44.99
CA ASN A 254 -8.01 -6.88 44.04
C ASN A 254 -8.52 -7.06 42.61
N ILE A 255 -7.95 -6.29 41.68
CA ILE A 255 -8.35 -6.31 40.26
C ILE A 255 -8.24 -7.70 39.60
N ASP A 256 -7.36 -8.59 40.08
CA ASP A 256 -7.21 -9.94 39.52
C ASP A 256 -8.36 -10.90 39.90
N GLN A 257 -9.08 -10.60 40.97
CA GLN A 257 -10.23 -11.38 41.43
C GLN A 257 -11.54 -10.78 40.93
N VAL A 258 -11.73 -10.82 39.61
CA VAL A 258 -12.94 -10.28 38.96
C VAL A 258 -14.16 -11.16 39.22
N ILE A 259 -15.22 -10.56 39.74
CA ILE A 259 -16.52 -11.21 39.95
C ILE A 259 -17.45 -10.91 38.77
N GLY A 260 -17.40 -9.69 38.27
CA GLY A 260 -18.23 -9.23 37.16
C GLY A 260 -18.15 -7.72 36.96
N TYR A 261 -19.21 -7.16 36.40
CA TYR A 261 -19.35 -5.71 36.22
C TYR A 261 -20.75 -5.22 36.61
N VAL A 262 -20.87 -3.91 36.81
CA VAL A 262 -22.12 -3.22 37.15
C VAL A 262 -22.26 -1.97 36.29
N ASP A 263 -23.48 -1.65 35.86
CA ASP A 263 -23.75 -0.41 35.15
C ASP A 263 -23.86 0.75 36.17
N ALA A 264 -23.23 1.89 35.91
CA ALA A 264 -23.24 3.06 36.80
C ALA A 264 -24.67 3.58 37.07
N LYS A 265 -25.55 3.47 36.07
CA LYS A 265 -26.98 3.82 36.19
C LYS A 265 -27.69 3.01 37.29
N ASP A 266 -27.28 1.77 37.55
CA ASP A 266 -27.93 0.91 38.54
C ASP A 266 -27.59 1.39 39.96
N PHE A 267 -26.39 1.95 40.15
CA PHE A 267 -26.04 2.67 41.39
C PHE A 267 -26.79 3.98 41.52
N LEU A 268 -26.87 4.77 40.44
CA LEU A 268 -27.56 6.05 40.45
C LEU A 268 -29.04 5.89 40.88
N VAL A 269 -29.74 4.90 40.33
CA VAL A 269 -31.13 4.59 40.70
C VAL A 269 -31.26 4.22 42.18
N ARG A 270 -30.30 3.47 42.75
CA ARG A 270 -30.32 3.11 44.18
C ARG A 270 -30.08 4.31 45.09
N ILE A 271 -29.10 5.14 44.73
CA ILE A 271 -28.78 6.37 45.46
C ILE A 271 -29.99 7.31 45.48
N LEU A 272 -30.66 7.49 44.33
CA LEU A 272 -31.88 8.32 44.23
C LEU A 272 -33.04 7.78 45.06
N ASN A 273 -33.10 6.47 45.29
CA ASN A 273 -34.11 5.82 46.12
C ASN A 273 -33.72 5.71 47.61
N ASN A 274 -32.65 6.38 48.05
CA ASN A 274 -32.09 6.29 49.42
C ASN A 274 -31.76 4.84 49.85
N GLN A 275 -31.38 3.98 48.91
CA GLN A 275 -30.90 2.62 49.19
C GLN A 275 -29.37 2.62 49.24
N SER A 276 -28.79 1.79 50.12
CA SER A 276 -27.33 1.68 50.18
C SER A 276 -26.78 1.05 48.88
N PRO A 277 -25.79 1.68 48.22
CA PRO A 277 -25.01 1.14 47.11
C PRO A 277 -24.31 -0.18 47.45
N THR A 278 -24.01 -0.41 48.73
CA THR A 278 -23.22 -1.57 49.20
C THR A 278 -23.99 -2.89 49.14
N GLN A 279 -25.32 -2.86 49.06
CA GLN A 279 -26.15 -4.06 48.90
C GLN A 279 -26.21 -4.48 47.41
N LEU A 280 -25.05 -4.77 46.85
CA LEU A 280 -24.89 -5.40 45.55
C LEU A 280 -25.36 -6.87 45.67
N ASN A 281 -26.65 -7.10 45.47
CA ASN A 281 -27.15 -8.47 45.32
C ASN A 281 -26.51 -9.12 44.09
N GLU A 282 -26.33 -10.44 44.10
CA GLU A 282 -25.89 -11.24 42.94
C GLU A 282 -26.69 -10.94 41.66
N SER A 283 -27.92 -10.44 41.80
CA SER A 283 -28.77 -10.00 40.68
C SER A 283 -28.33 -8.72 39.97
N THR A 284 -27.41 -7.93 40.56
CA THR A 284 -26.93 -6.64 40.01
C THR A 284 -25.57 -6.82 39.31
N ILE A 285 -24.75 -7.74 39.79
CA ILE A 285 -23.44 -8.04 39.22
C ILE A 285 -23.66 -8.92 37.99
N ARG A 286 -23.26 -8.42 36.83
CA ARG A 286 -23.36 -9.16 35.57
C ARG A 286 -22.04 -9.88 35.30
N THR A 287 -22.13 -11.08 34.74
CA THR A 287 -20.96 -11.85 34.32
C THR A 287 -20.20 -11.07 33.24
N VAL A 288 -18.88 -10.99 33.38
CA VAL A 288 -18.01 -10.31 32.40
C VAL A 288 -17.37 -11.34 31.48
N LEU A 289 -17.19 -10.96 30.21
CA LEU A 289 -16.46 -11.75 29.24
C LEU A 289 -14.96 -11.67 29.55
N MET A 290 -14.30 -12.81 29.73
CA MET A 290 -12.84 -12.89 29.91
C MET A 290 -12.20 -13.31 28.59
N ILE A 291 -11.17 -12.59 28.14
CA ILE A 291 -10.44 -12.86 26.90
C ILE A 291 -8.93 -12.81 27.10
N PRO A 292 -8.14 -13.58 26.33
CA PRO A 292 -6.69 -13.45 26.34
C PRO A 292 -6.25 -12.17 25.61
N ASP A 293 -5.11 -11.61 26.04
CA ASP A 293 -4.44 -10.47 25.42
C ASP A 293 -3.86 -10.75 24.03
N THR A 294 -3.71 -12.02 23.66
CA THR A 294 -3.22 -12.44 22.34
C THR A 294 -4.24 -12.32 21.21
N LEU A 295 -5.52 -12.04 21.51
CA LEU A 295 -6.53 -11.87 20.46
C LEU A 295 -6.31 -10.59 19.66
N THR A 296 -6.65 -10.67 18.38
CA THR A 296 -6.80 -9.50 17.52
C THR A 296 -8.11 -8.76 17.81
N LEU A 297 -8.20 -7.49 17.42
CA LEU A 297 -9.44 -6.72 17.56
C LEU A 297 -10.58 -7.29 16.71
N SER A 298 -10.26 -7.86 15.54
CA SER A 298 -11.22 -8.57 14.68
C SER A 298 -11.80 -9.80 15.38
N GLU A 299 -10.94 -10.64 15.97
CA GLU A 299 -11.40 -11.81 16.75
C GLU A 299 -12.23 -11.39 17.97
N LEU A 300 -11.84 -10.32 18.67
CA LEU A 300 -12.61 -9.78 19.78
C LEU A 300 -14.00 -9.28 19.33
N LEU A 301 -14.09 -8.61 18.19
CA LEU A 301 -15.38 -8.16 17.63
C LEU A 301 -16.33 -9.35 17.40
N ASP A 302 -15.81 -10.47 16.89
CA ASP A 302 -16.57 -11.70 16.73
C ASP A 302 -16.96 -12.35 18.07
N ARG A 303 -16.10 -12.27 19.09
CA ARG A 303 -16.45 -12.67 20.47
C ARG A 303 -17.59 -11.82 21.04
N PHE A 304 -17.56 -10.50 20.87
CA PHE A 304 -18.66 -9.63 21.28
C PHE A 304 -19.96 -9.94 20.53
N ARG A 305 -19.90 -10.19 19.22
CA ARG A 305 -21.08 -10.54 18.43
C ARG A 305 -21.69 -11.88 18.84
N SER A 306 -20.87 -12.90 19.05
CA SER A 306 -21.33 -14.24 19.41
C SER A 306 -21.88 -14.32 20.83
N THR A 307 -21.25 -13.63 21.79
CA THR A 307 -21.69 -13.59 23.19
C THR A 307 -22.79 -12.56 23.45
N LYS A 308 -22.96 -11.58 22.56
CA LYS A 308 -23.81 -10.37 22.74
C LYS A 308 -23.36 -9.48 23.90
N GLU A 309 -22.15 -9.68 24.39
CA GLU A 309 -21.52 -8.78 25.35
C GLU A 309 -20.80 -7.63 24.64
N LYS A 310 -20.53 -6.55 25.37
CA LYS A 310 -19.86 -5.34 24.85
C LYS A 310 -18.74 -4.84 25.74
N PHE A 311 -18.38 -5.63 26.73
CA PHE A 311 -17.40 -5.29 27.76
C PHE A 311 -16.66 -6.57 28.13
N ALA A 312 -15.34 -6.53 28.05
CA ALA A 312 -14.50 -7.67 28.34
C ALA A 312 -13.32 -7.25 29.22
N VAL A 313 -12.88 -8.21 30.03
CA VAL A 313 -11.65 -8.14 30.81
C VAL A 313 -10.60 -8.93 30.06
N VAL A 314 -9.43 -8.32 29.93
CA VAL A 314 -8.28 -8.89 29.24
C VAL A 314 -7.35 -9.51 30.27
N ILE A 315 -7.00 -10.76 30.06
CA ILE A 315 -6.08 -11.51 30.92
C ILE A 315 -4.85 -12.00 30.15
N ASN A 316 -3.74 -12.12 30.86
CA ASN A 316 -2.53 -12.74 30.32
C ASN A 316 -2.47 -14.25 30.60
N GLU A 317 -1.37 -14.90 30.24
CA GLU A 317 -1.12 -16.32 30.42
C GLU A 317 -1.05 -16.77 31.89
N TYR A 318 -0.81 -15.82 32.81
CA TYR A 318 -0.79 -16.05 34.24
C TYR A 318 -2.16 -15.84 34.91
N ALA A 319 -3.21 -15.62 34.11
CA ALA A 319 -4.56 -15.28 34.55
C ALA A 319 -4.63 -13.97 35.37
N LEU A 320 -3.71 -13.05 35.13
CA LEU A 320 -3.72 -11.70 35.70
C LEU A 320 -4.44 -10.75 34.75
N VAL A 321 -5.16 -9.77 35.31
CA VAL A 321 -5.87 -8.77 34.53
C VAL A 321 -4.89 -7.74 33.97
N VAL A 322 -4.80 -7.63 32.65
CA VAL A 322 -3.95 -6.62 32.00
C VAL A 322 -4.71 -5.38 31.55
N GLY A 323 -6.04 -5.46 31.48
CA GLY A 323 -6.88 -4.32 31.14
C GLY A 323 -8.34 -4.68 30.93
N VAL A 324 -9.11 -3.69 30.47
CA VAL A 324 -10.49 -3.85 30.02
C VAL A 324 -10.67 -3.25 28.64
N ILE A 325 -11.56 -3.82 27.85
CA ILE A 325 -11.87 -3.33 26.51
C ILE A 325 -13.36 -3.44 26.23
N THR A 326 -13.86 -2.49 25.45
CA THR A 326 -15.27 -2.35 25.12
C THR A 326 -15.47 -2.41 23.61
N LEU A 327 -16.72 -2.62 23.19
CA LEU A 327 -17.07 -2.50 21.77
C LEU A 327 -16.84 -1.07 21.26
N SER A 328 -16.97 -0.05 22.12
CA SER A 328 -16.74 1.35 21.73
C SER A 328 -15.29 1.58 21.35
N ASP A 329 -14.33 0.93 22.03
CA ASP A 329 -12.91 1.09 21.75
C ASP A 329 -12.60 0.56 20.34
N ILE A 330 -13.12 -0.62 19.98
CA ILE A 330 -13.00 -1.17 18.60
C ILE A 330 -13.65 -0.23 17.58
N MET A 331 -14.82 0.32 17.91
CA MET A 331 -15.51 1.26 17.01
C MET A 331 -14.69 2.54 16.81
N ILE A 332 -14.05 3.06 17.86
CA ILE A 332 -13.15 4.22 17.77
C ILE A 332 -11.92 3.88 16.93
N THR A 333 -11.32 2.69 17.09
CA THR A 333 -10.20 2.25 16.25
C THR A 333 -10.57 2.23 14.77
N VAL A 334 -11.76 1.73 14.42
CA VAL A 334 -12.24 1.71 13.02
C VAL A 334 -12.59 3.10 12.52
N MET A 335 -13.32 3.86 13.33
CA MET A 335 -13.84 5.17 12.96
C MET A 335 -12.76 6.27 13.03
N GLY A 336 -11.65 6.09 13.73
CA GLY A 336 -10.65 7.11 13.97
C GLY A 336 -11.28 8.45 14.40
N ASP A 337 -10.86 9.53 13.72
CA ASP A 337 -11.32 10.91 13.96
C ASP A 337 -12.81 11.16 13.70
N TRP A 338 -13.56 10.19 13.14
CA TRP A 338 -14.99 10.33 12.94
C TRP A 338 -15.76 10.37 14.28
N VAL A 339 -15.24 9.73 15.31
CA VAL A 339 -15.75 9.87 16.68
C VAL A 339 -14.99 11.00 17.33
N THR A 340 -15.39 12.25 17.07
CA THR A 340 -15.12 13.32 18.04
C THR A 340 -15.71 12.85 19.36
N PRO A 341 -14.91 12.57 20.41
CA PRO A 341 -15.47 12.53 21.75
C PRO A 341 -16.11 13.90 21.95
N ILE A 342 -17.39 13.89 22.34
CA ILE A 342 -18.02 15.11 22.79
C ILE A 342 -17.27 15.47 24.08
N GLU A 343 -16.39 16.47 23.97
CA GLU A 343 -15.47 17.01 24.99
C GLU A 343 -14.15 16.23 25.18
N GLU A 344 -13.09 16.64 24.48
CA GLU A 344 -11.71 16.60 25.00
C GLU A 344 -10.86 17.66 24.28
N GLU A 345 -9.99 18.32 25.04
CA GLU A 345 -9.28 19.55 24.69
C GLU A 345 -8.36 19.37 23.48
N GLN A 346 -8.28 20.37 22.60
CA GLN A 346 -7.36 20.34 21.45
C GLN A 346 -5.92 20.13 21.96
N GLN A 347 -5.31 18.98 21.69
CA GLN A 347 -3.95 18.65 22.12
C GLN A 347 -2.88 19.62 21.57
N ILE A 348 -3.19 20.31 20.46
CA ILE A 348 -2.35 21.33 19.84
C ILE A 348 -3.13 22.64 19.75
N ILE A 349 -2.81 23.60 20.61
CA ILE A 349 -3.41 24.93 20.65
C ILE A 349 -2.43 25.94 20.07
N LYS A 350 -2.78 26.55 18.94
CA LYS A 350 -1.99 27.67 18.39
C LYS A 350 -2.15 28.90 19.27
N ARG A 351 -1.06 29.33 19.93
CA ARG A 351 -1.05 30.47 20.85
C ARG A 351 -0.81 31.79 20.10
N ASP A 352 0.11 31.80 19.14
CA ASP A 352 0.37 32.93 18.25
C ASP A 352 0.84 32.47 16.85
N ASN A 353 1.30 33.38 16.00
CA ASN A 353 1.74 33.02 14.64
C ASN A 353 2.94 32.05 14.60
N ASN A 354 3.74 32.02 15.66
CA ASN A 354 5.00 31.29 15.76
C ASN A 354 5.09 30.42 17.03
N SER A 355 4.02 30.30 17.82
CA SER A 355 4.01 29.50 19.05
C SER A 355 2.76 28.66 19.22
N TRP A 356 2.95 27.46 19.76
CA TRP A 356 1.94 26.45 20.01
C TRP A 356 2.10 25.94 21.43
N LEU A 357 0.98 25.77 22.12
CA LEU A 357 0.89 25.05 23.38
C LEU A 357 0.41 23.63 23.06
N ILE A 358 1.23 22.64 23.39
CA ILE A 358 1.04 21.24 22.97
C ILE A 358 1.08 20.34 24.20
N ASP A 359 0.13 19.42 24.29
CA ASP A 359 0.10 18.39 25.34
C ASP A 359 1.29 17.42 25.17
N GLY A 360 1.95 17.05 26.27
CA GLY A 360 3.07 16.12 26.23
C GLY A 360 2.71 14.71 25.74
N SER A 361 1.45 14.32 25.82
CA SER A 361 0.91 13.06 25.29
C SER A 361 0.65 13.07 23.78
N THR A 362 0.76 14.22 23.12
CA THR A 362 0.56 14.34 21.67
C THR A 362 1.48 13.38 20.91
N PRO A 363 0.94 12.52 20.02
CA PRO A 363 1.73 11.65 19.15
C PRO A 363 2.71 12.45 18.29
N ILE A 364 3.90 11.89 18.05
CA ILE A 364 4.93 12.56 17.22
C ILE A 364 4.45 12.76 15.78
N ASP A 365 3.65 11.84 15.25
CA ASP A 365 3.08 11.97 13.91
C ASP A 365 2.20 13.20 13.79
N ASP A 366 1.31 13.43 14.76
CA ASP A 366 0.43 14.61 14.78
C ASP A 366 1.23 15.91 14.90
N LEU A 367 2.28 15.89 15.71
CA LEU A 367 3.22 17.01 15.84
C LEU A 367 3.92 17.34 14.52
N ARG A 368 4.40 16.32 13.78
CA ARG A 368 5.06 16.49 12.48
C ARG A 368 4.13 17.15 11.47
N HIS A 369 2.89 16.65 11.38
CA HIS A 369 1.88 17.20 10.49
C HIS A 369 1.51 18.64 10.88
N ALA A 370 1.38 18.93 12.17
CA ALA A 370 0.99 20.26 12.65
C ALA A 370 2.09 21.32 12.47
N LEU A 371 3.36 20.94 12.57
CA LEU A 371 4.51 21.84 12.48
C LEU A 371 5.26 21.79 11.13
N GLU A 372 4.79 20.96 10.20
CA GLU A 372 5.43 20.72 8.89
C GLU A 372 6.90 20.29 9.02
N ILE A 373 7.18 19.33 9.92
CA ILE A 373 8.52 18.75 10.14
C ILE A 373 8.62 17.44 9.37
N ASP A 374 9.59 17.33 8.45
CA ASP A 374 9.74 16.16 7.57
C ASP A 374 10.18 14.89 8.31
N GLU A 375 11.15 14.97 9.22
CA GLU A 375 11.72 13.81 9.92
C GLU A 375 12.17 14.21 11.33
N MET A 376 11.82 13.39 12.32
CA MET A 376 12.26 13.52 13.71
C MET A 376 13.45 12.59 13.97
N PRO A 377 14.33 12.89 14.95
CA PRO A 377 15.56 12.13 15.13
C PRO A 377 15.29 10.83 15.91
N ASP A 378 15.74 9.69 15.39
CA ASP A 378 15.68 8.40 16.10
C ASP A 378 14.25 7.98 16.53
N GLU A 379 13.26 8.17 15.65
CA GLU A 379 11.80 8.00 15.87
C GLU A 379 11.41 6.65 16.49
N GLU A 380 12.20 5.60 16.29
CA GLU A 380 11.96 4.27 16.88
C GLU A 380 12.00 4.25 18.43
N ASN A 381 12.49 5.31 19.07
CA ASN A 381 12.73 5.34 20.52
C ASN A 381 11.65 6.07 21.34
N TYR A 382 10.68 6.72 20.69
CA TYR A 382 9.64 7.50 21.37
C TYR A 382 8.41 7.68 20.48
N GLU A 383 7.23 7.71 21.11
CA GLU A 383 5.95 7.81 20.38
C GLU A 383 5.26 9.17 20.58
N THR A 384 5.62 9.91 21.63
CA THR A 384 4.98 11.17 22.03
C THR A 384 5.97 12.33 22.18
N LEU A 385 5.47 13.57 22.18
CA LEU A 385 6.30 14.77 22.38
C LEU A 385 7.04 14.77 23.73
N ALA A 386 6.39 14.31 24.81
CA ALA A 386 7.06 14.12 26.10
C ALA A 386 8.18 13.07 26.00
N GLY A 387 7.94 11.97 25.29
CA GLY A 387 8.94 10.93 25.02
C GLY A 387 10.15 11.48 24.27
N PHE A 388 9.93 12.27 23.21
CA PHE A 388 10.98 12.97 22.48
C PHE A 388 11.84 13.86 23.41
N MET A 389 11.19 14.65 24.26
CA MET A 389 11.89 15.53 25.20
C MET A 389 12.73 14.75 26.21
N MET A 390 12.20 13.67 26.76
CA MET A 390 12.95 12.79 27.66
C MET A 390 14.13 12.12 26.97
N TYR A 391 13.93 11.64 25.73
CA TYR A 391 14.97 11.01 24.92
C TYR A 391 16.13 11.96 24.64
N ARG A 392 15.81 13.20 24.23
CA ARG A 392 16.81 14.23 23.90
C ARG A 392 17.50 14.80 25.13
N LEU A 393 16.77 15.03 26.23
CA LEU A 393 17.34 15.60 27.45
C LEU A 393 18.12 14.57 28.29
N ARG A 394 17.86 13.26 28.11
CA ARG A 394 18.46 12.15 28.88
C ARG A 394 18.38 12.32 30.40
N LYS A 395 17.34 13.01 30.87
CA LYS A 395 17.04 13.27 32.27
C LYS A 395 15.53 13.43 32.43
N ILE A 396 15.05 13.37 33.67
CA ILE A 396 13.68 13.76 34.00
C ILE A 396 13.53 15.27 33.71
N PRO A 397 12.64 15.68 32.79
CA PRO A 397 12.46 17.07 32.40
C PRO A 397 11.91 17.90 33.56
N ARG A 398 12.36 19.15 33.65
CA ARG A 398 11.83 20.15 34.59
C ARG A 398 11.25 21.32 33.81
N PRO A 399 10.31 22.09 34.39
CA PRO A 399 9.85 23.33 33.76
C PRO A 399 11.04 24.22 33.34
N ALA A 400 10.91 24.83 32.16
CA ALA A 400 11.93 25.59 31.43
C ALA A 400 13.12 24.80 30.85
N ASP A 401 13.18 23.46 31.00
CA ASP A 401 14.07 22.66 30.16
C ASP A 401 13.57 22.73 28.69
N PHE A 402 14.49 22.83 27.74
CA PHE A 402 14.15 22.94 26.33
C PHE A 402 15.06 22.13 25.42
N VAL A 403 14.54 21.78 24.25
CA VAL A 403 15.26 21.13 23.15
C VAL A 403 15.00 21.94 21.88
N GLU A 404 16.04 22.16 21.09
CA GLU A 404 15.91 22.79 19.77
C GLU A 404 16.08 21.72 18.69
N PHE A 405 15.11 21.66 17.78
CA PHE A 405 15.10 20.72 16.66
C PHE A 405 14.23 21.23 15.52
N GLY A 406 14.63 21.00 14.27
CA GLY A 406 13.80 21.31 13.10
C GLY A 406 13.42 22.79 12.94
N GLY A 407 14.19 23.73 13.49
CA GLY A 407 13.84 25.16 13.51
C GLY A 407 12.80 25.55 14.57
N TYR A 408 12.50 24.66 15.51
CA TYR A 408 11.60 24.88 16.64
C TYR A 408 12.34 24.69 17.97
N LYS A 409 11.93 25.48 18.96
CA LYS A 409 12.30 25.34 20.38
C LYS A 409 11.13 24.71 21.12
N PHE A 410 11.32 23.51 21.65
CA PHE A 410 10.37 22.78 22.48
C PHE A 410 10.73 23.02 23.94
N GLU A 411 9.91 23.77 24.68
CA GLU A 411 10.14 24.16 26.06
C GLU A 411 9.09 23.55 26.99
N VAL A 412 9.53 22.92 28.08
CA VAL A 412 8.62 22.34 29.08
C VAL A 412 7.97 23.45 29.89
N VAL A 413 6.64 23.53 29.86
CA VAL A 413 5.86 24.52 30.62
C VAL A 413 5.44 23.94 31.95
N ASP A 414 4.86 22.74 31.93
CA ASP A 414 4.35 22.09 33.14
C ASP A 414 4.70 20.59 33.17
N VAL A 415 4.92 20.08 34.38
CA VAL A 415 5.30 18.68 34.63
C VAL A 415 4.46 18.19 35.80
N ASP A 416 3.66 17.14 35.56
CA ASP A 416 2.88 16.47 36.59
C ASP A 416 3.43 15.07 36.85
N HIS A 417 3.73 14.74 38.12
CA HIS A 417 4.22 13.42 38.54
C HIS A 417 5.32 12.79 37.64
N PHE A 418 6.32 13.61 37.25
CA PHE A 418 7.44 13.24 36.36
C PHE A 418 7.09 13.05 34.87
N LYS A 419 5.83 13.27 34.47
CA LYS A 419 5.38 13.33 33.09
C LYS A 419 5.28 14.79 32.66
N ILE A 420 5.77 15.12 31.46
CA ILE A 420 5.54 16.45 30.90
C ILE A 420 4.05 16.54 30.53
N ASP A 421 3.37 17.53 31.10
CA ASP A 421 1.95 17.78 30.85
C ASP A 421 1.77 18.73 29.65
N GLN A 422 2.48 19.87 29.66
CA GLN A 422 2.41 20.86 28.59
C GLN A 422 3.78 21.35 28.12
N LEU A 423 3.88 21.58 26.81
CA LEU A 423 5.04 22.14 26.15
C LEU A 423 4.68 23.38 25.34
N LEU A 424 5.55 24.38 25.40
CA LEU A 424 5.52 25.53 24.52
C LEU A 424 6.50 25.29 23.38
N VAL A 425 5.97 25.15 22.17
CA VAL A 425 6.78 25.02 20.96
C VAL A 425 6.81 26.38 20.27
N THR A 426 8.00 26.91 20.02
CA THR A 426 8.19 28.22 19.38
C THR A 426 9.08 28.08 18.16
N ARG A 427 8.68 28.66 17.02
CA ARG A 427 9.49 28.72 15.82
C ARG A 427 10.66 29.69 16.02
N ILE A 428 11.88 29.21 15.78
CA ILE A 428 13.10 30.01 15.87
C ILE A 428 13.18 30.88 14.60
N LEU A 429 12.96 32.18 14.73
CA LEU A 429 13.22 33.13 13.65
C LEU A 429 14.71 33.44 13.62
N GLU A 430 15.40 33.18 12.51
CA GLU A 430 16.76 33.68 12.29
C GLU A 430 16.74 35.21 12.36
N GLN A 431 17.38 35.78 13.39
CA GLN A 431 17.66 37.20 13.43
C GLN A 431 18.72 37.50 12.36
N THR A 432 18.32 38.14 11.27
CA THR A 432 19.27 38.74 10.32
C THR A 432 20.07 39.80 11.09
N GLU A 433 21.30 39.47 11.47
CA GLU A 433 22.27 40.43 12.00
C GLU A 433 22.44 41.56 10.97
N THR A 434 21.81 42.69 11.24
CA THR A 434 22.05 43.91 10.49
C THR A 434 23.39 44.45 10.97
N HIS A 435 24.47 44.06 10.28
CA HIS A 435 25.77 44.70 10.44
C HIS A 435 25.62 46.18 10.05
N SER A 436 25.42 47.04 11.04
CA SER A 436 25.59 48.48 10.87
C SER A 436 27.09 48.75 10.74
N SER A 437 27.54 48.94 9.50
CA SER A 437 28.81 49.57 9.19
C SER A 437 28.88 50.93 9.90
N ILE A 438 29.71 50.99 10.93
CA ILE A 438 30.18 52.24 11.49
C ILE A 438 31.14 52.82 10.45
N ASP A 439 30.67 53.81 9.70
CA ASP A 439 31.56 54.70 8.93
C ASP A 439 32.35 55.53 9.95
N GLU A 440 33.66 55.25 10.04
CA GLU A 440 34.63 56.15 10.63
C GLU A 440 34.74 57.43 9.79
N ASN A 441 34.75 58.56 10.48
CA ASN A 441 35.15 59.86 9.97
C ASN A 441 36.24 60.42 10.89
#